data_AF-L0T6B3-F1
#
_entry.id   AF-L0T6B3-F1
#
_cell.length_a   1.000
_cell.length_b   1.000
_cell.length_c   1.000
_cell.angle_alpha   90.00
_cell.angle_beta   90.00
_cell.angle_gamma   90.00
#
_symmetry.space_group_name_H-M   'P 1'
#
loop_
_entity.id
_entity.type
_entity.pdbx_description
1 polymer ?
#
loop_
_entity_poly.entity_id
_entity_poly.type
_entity_poly.pdbx_seq_one_letter_code
_entity_poly.pdbx_strand_id
1 'polypeptide(L)'
;MDFGALPPEINSARIYSGPGSRPLMQAAAAWQRLANELTATAASYSSVISGLTGDDWLGPSALSMAAAAVPYVAWMRATAASAEQAAAQAVAAANAYESAYAATVPPTVIAANRRTMLSLVQTNVFGQNTPAIATSETHYGEMWAHDILAMDGYAGASGAASQLRRSPATGDHQRGRVAE
;
A
#
# COMPACT_ATOMS: atom_id res chain seq x y z
N MET A 1 15.93 0.73 4.79
CA MET A 1 16.35 -0.49 5.52
C MET A 1 17.42 -1.14 4.68
N ASP A 2 18.42 -1.73 5.30
CA ASP A 2 19.42 -2.51 4.58
C ASP A 2 19.07 -4.00 4.72
N PHE A 3 18.43 -4.56 3.69
CA PHE A 3 18.09 -5.99 3.65
C PHE A 3 19.33 -6.86 3.38
N GLY A 4 20.41 -6.27 2.84
CA GLY A 4 21.68 -6.92 2.62
C GLY A 4 22.40 -7.30 3.90
N ALA A 5 22.14 -6.59 5.01
CA ALA A 5 22.68 -6.92 6.32
C ALA A 5 21.99 -8.14 6.99
N LEU A 6 20.88 -8.64 6.44
CA LEU A 6 20.12 -9.76 6.99
C LEU A 6 20.33 -11.02 6.15
N PRO A 7 20.62 -12.18 6.77
CA PRO A 7 20.76 -13.44 6.04
C PRO A 7 19.41 -13.90 5.46
N PRO A 8 19.42 -14.76 4.43
CA PRO A 8 18.21 -15.24 3.76
C PRO A 8 17.24 -15.92 4.73
N GLU A 9 17.70 -16.61 5.78
CA GLU A 9 16.83 -17.19 6.80
C GLU A 9 15.90 -16.16 7.45
N ILE A 10 16.38 -14.92 7.65
CA ILE A 10 15.61 -13.85 8.29
C ILE A 10 14.69 -13.15 7.29
N ASN A 11 15.19 -12.81 6.10
CA ASN A 11 14.37 -12.17 5.07
C ASN A 11 13.21 -13.10 4.65
N SER A 12 13.52 -14.36 4.34
CA SER A 12 12.53 -15.39 4.03
C SER A 12 11.56 -15.63 5.18
N ALA A 13 12.04 -15.85 6.43
CA ALA A 13 11.12 -16.13 7.53
C ALA A 13 10.11 -15.00 7.78
N ARG A 14 10.51 -13.74 7.58
CA ARG A 14 9.65 -12.58 7.78
C ARG A 14 8.55 -12.50 6.74
N ILE A 15 8.86 -12.61 5.44
CA ILE A 15 7.84 -12.48 4.40
C ILE A 15 6.87 -13.66 4.37
N TYR A 16 7.34 -14.86 4.71
CA TYR A 16 6.50 -16.06 4.80
C TYR A 16 5.69 -16.13 6.12
N SER A 17 5.88 -15.16 7.02
CA SER A 17 5.12 -15.02 8.25
C SER A 17 4.13 -13.86 8.13
N GLY A 18 2.91 -14.03 8.63
CA GLY A 18 1.93 -12.96 8.72
C GLY A 18 0.60 -13.26 7.99
N PRO A 19 -0.29 -12.25 7.92
CA PRO A 19 -1.67 -12.44 7.46
C PRO A 19 -1.83 -12.44 5.93
N GLY A 20 -0.76 -12.22 5.17
CA GLY A 20 -0.81 -12.05 3.71
C GLY A 20 -1.39 -10.69 3.27
N SER A 21 -1.71 -10.58 1.98
CA SER A 21 -2.24 -9.36 1.35
C SER A 21 -3.73 -9.08 1.63
N ARG A 22 -4.47 -10.05 2.17
CA ARG A 22 -5.92 -9.96 2.37
C ARG A 22 -6.39 -8.70 3.13
N PRO A 23 -5.73 -8.24 4.21
CA PRO A 23 -6.11 -6.99 4.88
C PRO A 23 -6.03 -5.75 3.97
N LEU A 24 -5.05 -5.70 3.05
CA LEU A 24 -4.92 -4.60 2.09
C LEU A 24 -6.04 -4.63 1.05
N MET A 25 -6.43 -5.82 0.58
CA MET A 25 -7.58 -5.97 -0.31
C MET A 25 -8.90 -5.58 0.36
N GLN A 26 -9.06 -5.86 1.66
CA GLN A 26 -10.21 -5.39 2.44
C GLN A 26 -10.21 -3.86 2.58
N ALA A 27 -9.05 -3.26 2.83
CA ALA A 27 -8.91 -1.81 2.88
C ALA A 27 -9.25 -1.17 1.53
N ALA A 28 -8.82 -1.75 0.41
CA ALA A 28 -9.17 -1.30 -0.93
C ALA A 28 -10.69 -1.27 -1.14
N ALA A 29 -11.39 -2.36 -0.77
CA ALA A 29 -12.84 -2.44 -0.87
C ALA A 29 -13.57 -1.43 0.05
N ALA A 30 -13.01 -1.13 1.23
CA ALA A 30 -13.57 -0.11 2.12
C ALA A 30 -13.41 1.30 1.54
N TRP A 31 -12.23 1.64 1.01
CA TRP A 31 -11.98 2.92 0.35
C TRP A 31 -12.85 3.12 -0.89
N GLN A 32 -13.03 2.09 -1.71
CA GLN A 32 -13.92 2.16 -2.88
C GLN A 32 -15.38 2.41 -2.47
N ARG A 33 -15.86 1.76 -1.40
CA ARG A 33 -17.22 2.03 -0.88
C ARG A 33 -17.34 3.46 -0.39
N LEU A 34 -16.36 3.98 0.33
CA LEU A 34 -16.36 5.37 0.80
C LEU A 34 -16.39 6.36 -0.37
N ALA A 35 -15.61 6.11 -1.44
CA ALA A 35 -15.64 6.92 -2.64
C ALA A 35 -17.05 6.97 -3.27
N ASN A 36 -17.69 5.82 -3.41
CA ASN A 36 -19.03 5.71 -3.99
C ASN A 36 -20.07 6.46 -3.13
N GLU A 37 -20.04 6.28 -1.81
CA GLU A 37 -20.94 6.95 -0.87
C GLU A 37 -20.76 8.48 -0.88
N LEU A 38 -19.52 8.98 -0.92
CA LEU A 38 -19.23 10.40 -1.01
C LEU A 38 -19.73 11.01 -2.32
N THR A 39 -19.54 10.29 -3.44
CA THR A 39 -20.02 10.72 -4.75
C THR A 39 -21.55 10.75 -4.80
N ALA A 40 -22.22 9.71 -4.30
CA ALA A 40 -23.68 9.64 -4.22
C ALA A 40 -24.23 10.77 -3.34
N THR A 41 -23.63 10.98 -2.16
CA THR A 41 -24.03 12.05 -1.23
C THR A 41 -23.85 13.44 -1.87
N ALA A 42 -22.74 13.67 -2.57
CA ALA A 42 -22.52 14.92 -3.28
C ALA A 42 -23.55 15.17 -4.39
N ALA A 43 -24.00 14.12 -5.08
CA ALA A 43 -25.06 14.20 -6.07
C ALA A 43 -26.42 14.52 -5.41
N SER A 44 -26.75 13.88 -4.28
CA SER A 44 -27.97 14.18 -3.51
C SER A 44 -28.00 15.63 -3.02
N TYR A 45 -26.88 16.15 -2.50
CA TYR A 45 -26.76 17.57 -2.13
C TYR A 45 -27.01 18.49 -3.32
N SER A 46 -26.39 18.19 -4.46
CA SER A 46 -26.57 18.99 -5.68
C SER A 46 -28.04 18.99 -6.14
N SER A 47 -28.73 17.85 -6.06
CA SER A 47 -30.15 17.75 -6.39
C SER A 47 -31.03 18.59 -5.47
N VAL A 48 -30.79 18.57 -4.15
CA VAL A 48 -31.54 19.38 -3.18
C VAL A 48 -31.30 20.88 -3.41
N ILE A 49 -30.04 21.26 -3.65
CA ILE A 49 -29.69 22.67 -3.94
C ILE A 49 -30.39 23.13 -5.23
N SER A 50 -30.39 22.32 -6.29
CA SER A 50 -31.08 22.66 -7.54
C SER A 50 -32.59 22.79 -7.34
N GLY A 51 -33.21 21.95 -6.50
CA GLY A 51 -34.62 22.10 -6.14
C GLY A 51 -34.91 23.38 -5.36
N LEU A 52 -34.02 23.75 -4.42
CA LEU A 52 -34.13 24.98 -3.63
C LEU A 52 -34.02 26.24 -4.48
N THR A 53 -33.11 26.24 -5.46
CA THR A 53 -32.94 27.35 -6.42
C THR A 53 -33.82 27.22 -7.65
N GLY A 54 -34.75 26.26 -7.65
CA GLY A 54 -35.78 26.11 -8.67
C GLY A 54 -36.91 27.13 -8.49
N ASP A 55 -37.97 26.93 -9.26
CA ASP A 55 -39.00 27.96 -9.52
C ASP A 55 -39.70 28.53 -8.28
N ASP A 56 -39.83 27.74 -7.21
CA ASP A 56 -40.68 28.14 -6.07
C ASP A 56 -39.96 29.07 -5.07
N TRP A 57 -38.64 28.93 -4.87
CA TRP A 57 -37.92 29.54 -3.73
C TRP A 57 -36.74 30.43 -4.18
N LEU A 58 -36.92 31.29 -5.18
CA LEU A 58 -35.86 32.16 -5.74
C LEU A 58 -35.48 33.40 -4.89
N GLY A 59 -35.75 33.37 -3.59
CA GLY A 59 -35.44 34.49 -2.69
C GLY A 59 -33.93 34.64 -2.39
N PRO A 60 -33.45 35.84 -1.98
CA PRO A 60 -32.05 36.06 -1.60
C PRO A 60 -31.52 35.08 -0.55
N SER A 61 -32.37 34.66 0.40
CA SER A 61 -32.00 33.68 1.44
C SER A 61 -31.72 32.29 0.87
N ALA A 62 -32.48 31.85 -0.14
CA ALA A 62 -32.26 30.55 -0.79
C ALA A 62 -30.97 30.54 -1.60
N LEU A 63 -30.67 31.62 -2.32
CA LEU A 63 -29.40 31.81 -3.03
C LEU A 63 -28.20 31.81 -2.06
N SER A 64 -28.34 32.49 -0.90
CA SER A 64 -27.31 32.50 0.13
C SER A 64 -27.05 31.10 0.70
N MET A 65 -28.10 30.31 0.96
CA MET A 65 -27.96 28.92 1.39
C MET A 65 -27.26 28.07 0.34
N ALA A 66 -27.71 28.14 -0.93
CA ALA A 66 -27.12 27.40 -2.03
C ALA A 66 -25.62 27.70 -2.18
N ALA A 67 -25.24 28.99 -2.10
CA ALA A 67 -23.84 29.41 -2.15
C ALA A 67 -23.02 28.85 -0.98
N ALA A 68 -23.57 28.82 0.24
CA ALA A 68 -22.89 28.29 1.41
C ALA A 68 -22.61 26.78 1.33
N ALA A 69 -23.41 26.01 0.59
CA ALA A 69 -23.23 24.56 0.44
C ALA A 69 -22.15 24.18 -0.58
N VAL A 70 -21.80 25.07 -1.53
CA VAL A 70 -20.86 24.79 -2.62
C VAL A 70 -19.50 24.25 -2.14
N PRO A 71 -18.82 24.86 -1.14
CA PRO A 71 -17.52 24.36 -0.70
C PRO A 71 -17.57 22.94 -0.13
N TYR A 72 -18.67 22.58 0.54
CA TYR A 72 -18.83 21.25 1.12
C TYR A 72 -19.06 20.18 0.04
N VAL A 73 -19.89 20.47 -0.98
CA VAL A 73 -20.09 19.56 -2.12
C VAL A 73 -18.78 19.38 -2.89
N ALA A 74 -18.01 20.45 -3.10
CA ALA A 74 -16.71 20.38 -3.74
C ALA A 74 -15.72 19.53 -2.92
N TRP A 75 -15.71 19.71 -1.59
CA TRP A 75 -14.89 18.89 -0.69
C TRP A 75 -15.28 17.42 -0.73
N MET A 76 -16.58 17.07 -0.76
CA MET A 76 -17.02 15.68 -0.84
C MET A 76 -16.53 15.02 -2.14
N ARG A 77 -16.70 15.67 -3.29
CA ARG A 77 -16.23 15.15 -4.59
C ARG A 77 -14.71 14.99 -4.62
N ALA A 78 -13.97 15.96 -4.09
CA ALA A 78 -12.53 15.83 -3.99
C ALA A 78 -12.14 14.70 -3.04
N THR A 79 -12.79 14.55 -1.89
CA THR A 79 -12.49 13.46 -0.95
C THR A 79 -12.83 12.09 -1.56
N ALA A 80 -13.91 11.99 -2.35
CA ALA A 80 -14.24 10.77 -3.10
C ALA A 80 -13.09 10.36 -4.02
N ALA A 81 -12.56 11.28 -4.84
CA ALA A 81 -11.41 11.00 -5.69
C ALA A 81 -10.13 10.62 -4.91
N SER A 82 -9.92 11.16 -3.70
CA SER A 82 -8.81 10.73 -2.84
C SER A 82 -9.03 9.31 -2.30
N ALA A 83 -10.27 8.94 -1.98
CA ALA A 83 -10.63 7.59 -1.55
C ALA A 83 -10.46 6.57 -2.69
N GLU A 84 -10.82 6.92 -3.93
CA GLU A 84 -10.57 6.06 -5.10
C GLU A 84 -9.08 5.78 -5.29
N GLN A 85 -8.24 6.82 -5.18
CA GLN A 85 -6.80 6.64 -5.25
C GLN A 85 -6.29 5.76 -4.10
N ALA A 86 -6.78 5.96 -2.88
CA ALA A 86 -6.40 5.13 -1.73
C ALA A 86 -6.78 3.66 -1.95
N ALA A 87 -7.91 3.38 -2.58
CA ALA A 87 -8.31 2.02 -2.96
C ALA A 87 -7.30 1.41 -3.95
N ALA A 88 -6.96 2.13 -5.03
CA ALA A 88 -5.99 1.68 -6.01
C ALA A 88 -4.60 1.44 -5.40
N GLN A 89 -4.17 2.32 -4.50
CA GLN A 89 -2.89 2.21 -3.80
C GLN A 89 -2.84 1.03 -2.83
N ALA A 90 -3.95 0.71 -2.15
CA ALA A 90 -4.04 -0.50 -1.33
C ALA A 90 -3.92 -1.78 -2.17
N VAL A 91 -4.50 -1.82 -3.37
CA VAL A 91 -4.31 -2.93 -4.33
C VAL A 91 -2.85 -3.01 -4.81
N ALA A 92 -2.24 -1.86 -5.12
CA ALA A 92 -0.83 -1.82 -5.52
C ALA A 92 0.10 -2.37 -4.42
N ALA A 93 -0.16 -2.00 -3.15
CA ALA A 93 0.59 -2.53 -2.00
C ALA A 93 0.37 -4.04 -1.82
N ALA A 94 -0.85 -4.54 -2.04
CA ALA A 94 -1.14 -5.98 -2.01
C ALA A 94 -0.34 -6.73 -3.08
N ASN A 95 -0.32 -6.22 -4.31
CA ASN A 95 0.44 -6.82 -5.42
C ASN A 95 1.95 -6.78 -5.17
N ALA A 96 2.46 -5.72 -4.54
CA ALA A 96 3.86 -5.63 -4.15
C ALA A 96 4.23 -6.74 -3.15
N TYR A 97 3.36 -7.00 -2.15
CA TYR A 97 3.56 -8.11 -1.22
C TYR A 97 3.54 -9.46 -1.93
N GLU A 98 2.56 -9.73 -2.80
CA GLU A 98 2.46 -11.03 -3.49
C GLU A 98 3.66 -11.28 -4.42
N SER A 99 4.14 -10.23 -5.10
CA SER A 99 5.34 -10.30 -5.94
C SER A 99 6.58 -10.62 -5.09
N ALA A 100 6.73 -9.95 -3.95
CA ALA A 100 7.83 -10.19 -3.02
C ALA A 100 7.79 -11.59 -2.42
N TYR A 101 6.60 -12.04 -2.00
CA TYR A 101 6.38 -13.39 -1.47
C TYR A 101 6.77 -14.46 -2.49
N ALA A 102 6.31 -14.31 -3.74
CA ALA A 102 6.61 -15.26 -4.82
C ALA A 102 8.10 -15.26 -5.22
N ALA A 103 8.77 -14.11 -5.14
CA ALA A 103 10.18 -13.97 -5.47
C ALA A 103 11.12 -14.34 -4.30
N THR A 104 10.64 -14.43 -3.06
CA THR A 104 11.53 -14.73 -1.93
C THR A 104 11.77 -16.23 -1.82
N VAL A 105 13.00 -16.62 -1.53
CA VAL A 105 13.38 -18.04 -1.43
C VAL A 105 12.56 -18.72 -0.32
N PRO A 106 11.98 -19.92 -0.55
CA PRO A 106 11.26 -20.60 0.52
C PRO A 106 12.20 -21.00 1.68
N PRO A 107 11.81 -20.79 2.96
CA PRO A 107 12.65 -21.15 4.11
C PRO A 107 13.12 -22.61 4.12
N THR A 108 12.32 -23.53 3.56
CA THR A 108 12.65 -24.95 3.46
C THR A 108 13.83 -25.23 2.52
N VAL A 109 14.00 -24.43 1.47
CA VAL A 109 15.11 -24.54 0.52
C VAL A 109 16.41 -24.09 1.17
N ILE A 110 16.38 -22.98 1.90
CA ILE A 110 17.53 -22.47 2.66
C ILE A 110 17.95 -23.51 3.72
N ALA A 111 17.00 -24.01 4.50
CA ALA A 111 17.27 -25.03 5.51
C ALA A 111 17.81 -26.36 4.92
N ALA A 112 17.40 -26.73 3.71
CA ALA A 112 17.96 -27.89 3.01
C ALA A 112 19.43 -27.67 2.64
N ASN A 113 19.78 -26.51 2.07
CA ASN A 113 21.18 -26.15 1.79
C ASN A 113 22.04 -26.22 3.05
N ARG A 114 21.58 -25.62 4.16
CA ARG A 114 22.34 -25.63 5.42
C ARG A 114 22.55 -27.04 5.98
N ARG A 115 21.56 -27.93 5.86
CA ARG A 115 21.71 -29.35 6.26
C ARG A 115 22.71 -30.09 5.38
N THR A 116 22.66 -29.89 4.07
CA THR A 116 23.64 -30.47 3.14
C THR A 116 25.06 -30.01 3.44
N MET A 117 25.25 -28.70 3.64
CA MET A 117 26.54 -28.12 4.02
C MET A 117 27.10 -28.76 5.30
N LEU A 118 26.28 -28.88 6.35
CA LEU A 118 26.70 -29.52 7.61
C LEU A 118 27.09 -31.00 7.41
N SER A 119 26.34 -31.75 6.60
CA SER A 119 26.67 -33.15 6.29
C SER A 119 27.99 -33.28 5.53
N LEU A 120 28.27 -32.38 4.59
CA LEU A 120 29.53 -32.37 3.83
C LEU A 120 30.72 -32.05 4.74
N VAL A 121 30.57 -31.07 5.63
CA VAL A 121 31.60 -30.71 6.63
C VAL A 121 31.91 -31.89 7.57
N GLN A 122 30.88 -32.56 8.09
CA GLN A 122 31.04 -33.74 8.96
C GLN A 122 31.81 -34.88 8.29
N THR A 123 31.71 -35.01 6.97
CA THR A 123 32.36 -36.06 6.19
C THR A 123 33.65 -35.58 5.50
N ASN A 124 34.08 -34.33 5.72
CA ASN A 124 35.25 -33.75 5.04
C ASN A 124 36.61 -34.12 5.71
N VAL A 125 36.74 -35.35 6.23
CA VAL A 125 37.92 -35.77 7.02
C VAL A 125 39.23 -35.64 6.23
N PHE A 126 39.19 -35.94 4.93
CA PHE A 126 40.36 -35.86 4.03
C PHE A 126 40.33 -34.63 3.10
N GLY A 127 39.45 -33.66 3.35
CA GLY A 127 39.33 -32.48 2.48
C GLY A 127 38.66 -32.72 1.11
N GLN A 128 38.22 -33.95 0.81
CA GLN A 128 37.64 -34.32 -0.48
C GLN A 128 36.32 -33.62 -0.80
N ASN A 129 35.56 -33.24 0.23
CA ASN A 129 34.28 -32.54 0.08
C ASN A 129 34.43 -31.02 -0.03
N THR A 130 35.65 -30.48 0.05
CA THR A 130 35.88 -29.03 -0.01
C THR A 130 35.27 -28.36 -1.26
N PRO A 131 35.35 -28.94 -2.48
CA PRO A 131 34.66 -28.36 -3.64
C PRO A 131 33.13 -28.35 -3.50
N ALA A 132 32.53 -29.42 -2.97
CA ALA A 132 31.08 -29.50 -2.77
C ALA A 132 30.59 -28.53 -1.67
N ILE A 133 31.40 -28.32 -0.63
CA ILE A 133 31.20 -27.30 0.39
C ILE A 133 31.15 -25.91 -0.26
N ALA A 134 32.16 -25.58 -1.08
CA ALA A 134 32.21 -24.30 -1.77
C ALA A 134 30.98 -24.08 -2.67
N THR A 135 30.54 -25.11 -3.40
CA THR A 135 29.28 -25.05 -4.18
C THR A 135 28.06 -24.78 -3.28
N SER A 136 27.97 -25.41 -2.12
CA SER A 136 26.88 -25.18 -1.17
C SER A 136 26.88 -23.74 -0.63
N GLU A 137 28.06 -23.17 -0.37
CA GLU A 137 28.22 -21.77 0.04
C GLU A 137 27.85 -20.80 -1.09
N THR A 138 28.21 -21.09 -2.33
CA THR A 138 27.80 -20.29 -3.50
C THR A 138 26.27 -20.26 -3.63
N HIS A 139 25.60 -21.42 -3.60
CA HIS A 139 24.13 -21.46 -3.63
C HIS A 139 23.49 -20.69 -2.46
N TYR A 140 24.12 -20.69 -1.29
CA TYR A 140 23.65 -19.89 -0.16
C TYR A 140 23.78 -18.38 -0.43
N GLY A 141 24.91 -17.95 -1.00
CA GLY A 141 25.10 -16.57 -1.46
C GLY A 141 24.11 -16.14 -2.54
N GLU A 142 23.75 -17.03 -3.46
CA GLU A 142 22.70 -16.77 -4.47
C GLU A 142 21.32 -16.59 -3.84
N MET A 143 20.94 -17.46 -2.90
CA MET A 143 19.68 -17.31 -2.15
C MET A 143 19.65 -15.99 -1.38
N TRP A 144 20.77 -15.61 -0.77
CA TRP A 144 20.89 -14.31 -0.09
C TRP A 144 20.67 -13.15 -1.07
N ALA A 145 21.37 -13.15 -2.21
CA ALA A 145 21.21 -12.11 -3.22
C ALA A 145 19.78 -12.03 -3.76
N HIS A 146 19.11 -13.18 -3.94
CA HIS A 146 17.73 -13.24 -4.40
C HIS A 146 16.75 -12.60 -3.39
N ASP A 147 16.89 -12.93 -2.11
CA ASP A 147 16.08 -12.35 -1.04
C ASP A 147 16.28 -10.84 -0.90
N ILE A 148 17.52 -10.34 -1.08
CA ILE A 148 17.80 -8.90 -1.08
C ILE A 148 17.02 -8.21 -2.21
N LEU A 149 17.14 -8.72 -3.44
CA LEU A 149 16.47 -8.14 -4.60
C LEU A 149 14.93 -8.16 -4.44
N ALA A 150 14.38 -9.25 -3.89
CA ALA A 150 12.96 -9.35 -3.61
C ALA A 150 12.50 -8.26 -2.61
N MET A 151 13.25 -8.07 -1.52
CA MET A 151 12.90 -7.09 -0.47
C MET A 151 13.14 -5.64 -0.89
N ASP A 152 14.18 -5.34 -1.67
CA ASP A 152 14.40 -4.01 -2.22
C ASP A 152 13.31 -3.63 -3.23
N GLY A 153 12.94 -4.56 -4.11
CA GLY A 153 11.80 -4.39 -5.02
C GLY A 153 10.50 -4.16 -4.26
N TYR A 154 10.26 -4.93 -3.19
CA TYR A 154 9.11 -4.75 -2.32
C TYR A 154 9.08 -3.38 -1.64
N ALA A 155 10.22 -2.91 -1.11
CA ALA A 155 10.33 -1.60 -0.46
C ALA A 155 10.08 -0.47 -1.45
N GLY A 156 10.62 -0.54 -2.67
CA GLY A 156 10.36 0.43 -3.73
C GLY A 156 8.89 0.50 -4.13
N ALA A 157 8.28 -0.65 -4.43
CA ALA A 157 6.88 -0.74 -4.82
C ALA A 157 5.93 -0.30 -3.69
N SER A 158 6.21 -0.69 -2.43
CA SER A 158 5.46 -0.24 -1.26
C SER A 158 5.60 1.26 -1.01
N GLY A 159 6.81 1.80 -1.21
CA GLY A 159 7.07 3.24 -1.15
C GLY A 159 6.22 4.02 -2.15
N ALA A 160 6.12 3.55 -3.39
CA ALA A 160 5.25 4.14 -4.41
C ALA A 160 3.75 4.00 -4.04
N ALA A 161 3.34 2.83 -3.55
CA ALA A 161 1.96 2.59 -3.12
C ALA A 161 1.56 3.46 -1.92
N SER A 162 2.49 3.84 -1.05
CA SER A 162 2.21 4.71 0.10
C SER A 162 1.91 6.18 -0.27
N GLN A 163 2.10 6.57 -1.54
CA GLN A 163 1.84 7.93 -2.00
C GLN A 163 0.33 8.18 -2.15
N LEU A 164 -0.26 8.77 -1.11
CA LEU A 164 -1.68 9.12 -1.06
C LEU A 164 -1.89 10.60 -1.31
N ARG A 165 -2.93 10.95 -2.08
CA ARG A 165 -3.32 12.35 -2.23
C ARG A 165 -3.96 12.84 -0.94
N ARG A 166 -3.46 13.98 -0.46
CA ARG A 166 -4.06 14.69 0.66
C ARG A 166 -5.45 15.19 0.25
N SER A 167 -6.47 14.87 1.03
CA SER A 167 -7.80 15.46 0.86
C SER A 167 -7.73 16.98 1.08
N PRO A 168 -8.46 17.78 0.29
CA PRO A 168 -8.49 19.22 0.51
C PRO A 168 -9.07 19.55 1.87
N ALA A 169 -8.58 20.63 2.49
CA ALA A 169 -9.16 21.13 3.73
C ALA A 169 -10.62 21.55 3.49
N THR A 170 -11.48 21.20 4.42
CA THR A 170 -12.91 21.58 4.41
C THR A 170 -13.01 23.06 4.80
N GLY A 171 -12.72 23.95 3.86
CA GLY A 171 -12.86 25.40 4.05
C GLY A 171 -11.71 26.03 4.82
N ASP A 172 -10.97 26.89 4.11
CA ASP A 172 -10.18 27.92 4.74
C ASP A 172 -11.15 28.96 5.31
N HIS A 173 -11.58 28.78 6.57
CA HIS A 173 -12.14 29.86 7.39
C HIS A 173 -11.03 30.81 7.88
N GLN A 174 -9.95 31.00 7.09
CA GLN A 174 -9.02 32.11 7.26
C GLN A 174 -9.73 33.41 6.83
N ARG A 175 -10.42 33.98 7.82
CA ARG A 175 -10.64 35.42 8.03
C ARG A 175 -10.98 36.23 6.77
N GLY A 176 -12.29 36.46 6.63
CA GLY A 176 -12.73 37.85 6.48
C GLY A 176 -12.12 38.66 7.63
N ARG A 177 -10.92 39.21 7.40
CA ARG A 177 -10.43 40.34 8.14
C ARG A 177 -11.40 41.45 7.75
N VAL A 178 -12.32 41.70 8.66
CA VAL A 178 -13.23 42.84 8.68
C VAL A 178 -12.40 44.04 8.24
N ALA A 179 -12.84 44.66 7.14
CA ALA A 179 -12.43 46.02 6.83
C ALA A 179 -12.97 46.88 7.98
N GLU A 180 -12.06 47.32 8.84
CA GLU A 180 -12.20 48.59 9.56
C GLU A 180 -11.75 49.74 8.65
#